data_AF-A0A1V5G8Y4-F1
#
_entry.id   AF-A0A1V5G8Y4-F1
#
_cell.length_a   1.000
_cell.length_b   1.000
_cell.length_c   1.000
_cell.angle_alpha   90.00
_cell.angle_beta   90.00
_cell.angle_gamma   90.00
#
_symmetry.space_group_name_H-M   'P 1'
#
loop_
_entity.id
_entity.type
_entity.pdbx_description
1 polymer ?
#
loop_
_entity_poly.entity_id
_entity_poly.type
_entity_poly.pdbx_seq_one_letter_code
_entity_poly.pdbx_strand_id
1 'polypeptide(L)'
;MNDIRFPNDLLPTGITAPIAFIVDKRPDLPDYGVDNGDLVIVDREAKFAEGVLSVFVKNKTNRDTNPHPYRVSREKIKDYKYFGKVAMVMKYYGNSPLTS
;
A
#
# COMPACT_ATOMS: atom_id res chain seq x y z
N MET A 1 -9.40 -3.71 -22.71
CA MET A 1 -8.86 -3.82 -21.33
C MET A 1 -9.95 -4.43 -20.48
N ASN A 2 -9.73 -5.61 -19.92
CA ASN A 2 -10.67 -6.18 -18.97
C ASN A 2 -10.34 -5.56 -17.61
N ASP A 3 -11.17 -4.60 -17.18
CA ASP A 3 -11.08 -4.06 -15.81
C ASP A 3 -11.37 -5.21 -14.84
N ILE A 4 -10.35 -5.64 -14.12
CA ILE A 4 -10.51 -6.55 -12.98
C ILE A 4 -11.21 -5.72 -11.89
N ARG A 5 -12.53 -5.91 -11.77
CA ARG A 5 -13.30 -5.31 -10.68
C ARG A 5 -13.10 -6.15 -9.42
N PHE A 6 -12.62 -5.53 -8.35
CA PHE A 6 -12.61 -6.16 -7.04
C PHE A 6 -14.06 -6.39 -6.60
N PRO A 7 -14.44 -7.62 -6.20
CA PRO A 7 -15.73 -7.83 -5.57
C PRO A 7 -15.81 -6.93 -4.33
N ASN A 8 -16.79 -6.04 -4.28
CA ASN A 8 -16.94 -5.09 -3.17
C ASN A 8 -17.04 -5.81 -1.82
N ASP A 9 -17.59 -7.02 -1.81
CA ASP A 9 -17.74 -7.86 -0.61
C ASP A 9 -16.40 -8.33 -0.02
N LEU A 10 -15.32 -8.31 -0.81
CA LEU A 10 -13.98 -8.65 -0.33
C LEU A 10 -13.23 -7.44 0.22
N LEU A 11 -13.75 -6.23 0.04
CA LEU A 11 -13.14 -5.01 0.54
C LEU A 11 -13.61 -4.73 1.98
N PRO A 12 -12.71 -4.30 2.88
CA PRO A 12 -13.10 -3.80 4.20
C PRO A 12 -14.20 -2.75 4.11
N THR A 13 -15.15 -2.81 5.02
CA THR A 13 -16.25 -1.84 5.10
C THR A 13 -15.72 -0.41 5.25
N GLY A 14 -16.30 0.53 4.50
CA GLY A 14 -15.96 1.95 4.60
C GLY A 14 -14.79 2.41 3.74
N ILE A 15 -14.26 1.55 2.86
CA ILE A 15 -13.35 1.98 1.78
C ILE A 15 -14.15 2.68 0.68
N THR A 16 -13.69 3.83 0.22
CA THR A 16 -14.42 4.63 -0.78
C THR A 16 -13.73 4.69 -2.14
N ALA A 17 -12.39 4.66 -2.16
CA ALA A 17 -11.61 4.71 -3.40
C ALA A 17 -10.42 3.73 -3.35
N PRO A 18 -10.68 2.42 -3.54
CA PRO A 18 -9.64 1.39 -3.45
C PRO A 18 -8.66 1.46 -4.63
N ILE A 19 -7.37 1.38 -4.32
CA ILE A 19 -6.29 1.17 -5.29
C ILE A 19 -5.38 0.07 -4.76
N ALA A 20 -4.97 -0.86 -5.62
CA ALA A 20 -4.10 -1.97 -5.24
C ALA A 20 -2.72 -1.88 -5.91
N PHE A 21 -1.69 -2.36 -5.23
CA PHE A 21 -0.33 -2.47 -5.75
C PHE A 21 0.40 -3.67 -5.16
N ILE A 22 1.29 -4.26 -5.97
CA ILE A 22 2.21 -5.31 -5.53
C ILE A 22 3.45 -4.64 -4.93
N VAL A 23 3.86 -5.10 -3.75
CA VAL A 23 4.94 -4.50 -3.00
C VAL A 23 6.30 -4.99 -3.49
N ASP A 24 7.20 -4.03 -3.67
CA ASP A 24 8.63 -4.21 -3.86
C ASP A 24 9.38 -3.48 -2.71
N LYS A 25 9.45 -4.16 -1.56
CA LYS A 25 10.16 -3.79 -0.33
C LYS A 25 11.66 -3.88 -0.54
N ARG A 26 12.33 -2.78 -0.22
CA ARG A 26 13.79 -2.71 -0.16
C ARG A 26 14.30 -3.01 1.26
N PRO A 27 15.49 -3.61 1.40
CA PRO A 27 16.02 -4.08 2.68
C PRO A 27 16.33 -2.96 3.69
N ASP A 28 16.37 -1.69 3.26
CA ASP A 28 16.63 -0.51 4.09
C ASP A 28 15.37 0.12 4.70
N LEU A 29 14.18 -0.42 4.42
CA LEU A 29 12.91 0.13 4.92
C LEU A 29 12.49 -0.51 6.25
N PRO A 30 11.90 0.28 7.19
CA PRO A 30 11.33 -0.27 8.42
C PRO A 30 10.28 -1.34 8.12
N ASP A 31 10.20 -2.33 9.00
CA ASP A 31 9.19 -3.37 8.86
C ASP A 31 7.84 -2.90 9.39
N TYR A 32 6.88 -2.78 8.47
CA TYR A 32 5.49 -2.47 8.78
C TYR A 32 4.57 -3.71 8.65
N GLY A 33 5.15 -4.91 8.61
CA GLY A 33 4.42 -6.15 8.37
C GLY A 33 3.99 -6.32 6.91
N VAL A 34 4.61 -5.56 6.00
CA VAL A 34 4.41 -5.63 4.55
C VAL A 34 5.70 -6.12 3.92
N ASP A 35 5.62 -7.14 3.07
CA ASP A 35 6.77 -7.83 2.47
C ASP A 35 6.75 -7.81 0.93
N ASN A 36 7.87 -8.20 0.32
CA ASN A 36 7.97 -8.35 -1.12
C ASN A 36 6.93 -9.32 -1.65
N GLY A 37 6.18 -8.89 -2.67
CA GLY A 37 5.12 -9.68 -3.28
C GLY A 37 3.75 -9.57 -2.59
N ASP A 38 3.65 -8.91 -1.42
CA ASP A 38 2.36 -8.64 -0.81
C ASP A 38 1.52 -7.71 -1.70
N LEU A 39 0.21 -7.96 -1.77
CA LEU A 39 -0.74 -7.07 -2.42
C LEU A 39 -1.31 -6.10 -1.37
N VAL A 40 -1.06 -4.81 -1.53
CA VAL A 40 -1.58 -3.78 -0.63
C VAL A 40 -2.73 -3.04 -1.29
N ILE A 41 -3.84 -2.94 -0.57
CA ILE A 41 -5.03 -2.15 -0.96
C ILE A 41 -5.07 -0.89 -0.12
N VAL A 42 -5.25 0.24 -0.79
CA VAL A 42 -5.26 1.58 -0.20
C VAL A 42 -6.55 2.30 -0.51
N ASP A 43 -7.10 2.95 0.51
CA ASP A 43 -8.20 3.89 0.36
C ASP A 43 -7.65 5.29 0.11
N ARG A 44 -7.81 5.78 -1.11
CA ARG A 44 -7.18 7.03 -1.57
C ARG A 44 -7.81 8.29 -0.99
N GLU A 45 -9.11 8.25 -0.70
CA GLU A 45 -9.85 9.39 -0.16
C GLU A 45 -9.86 9.41 1.38
N ALA A 46 -9.31 8.38 2.03
CA ALA A 46 -9.16 8.37 3.47
C ALA A 46 -8.21 9.48 3.94
N LYS A 47 -8.60 10.22 4.97
CA LYS A 47 -7.75 11.25 5.59
C LYS A 47 -6.57 10.60 6.32
N PHE A 48 -5.42 11.27 6.29
CA PHE A 48 -4.26 10.87 7.07
C PHE A 48 -4.56 10.95 8.58
N ALA A 49 -4.10 9.94 9.32
CA ALA A 49 -4.08 9.89 10.77
C ALA A 49 -2.74 9.32 11.24
N GLU A 50 -2.13 9.97 12.23
CA GLU A 50 -0.83 9.55 12.77
C GLU A 50 -0.94 8.18 13.47
N GLY A 51 0.08 7.33 13.31
CA GLY A 51 0.06 5.96 13.81
C GLY A 51 -0.66 4.97 12.89
N VAL A 52 -1.45 5.44 11.91
CA VAL A 52 -2.15 4.59 10.94
C VAL A 52 -1.27 4.32 9.74
N LEU A 53 -1.15 3.04 9.37
CA LEU A 53 -0.34 2.63 8.23
C LEU A 53 -0.89 3.24 6.94
N SER A 54 -0.03 3.96 6.23
CA SER A 54 -0.39 4.79 5.09
C SER A 54 0.63 4.68 3.99
N VAL A 55 0.20 4.96 2.75
CA VAL A 55 1.08 5.07 1.60
C VAL A 55 1.40 6.54 1.33
N PHE A 56 2.65 6.77 1.00
CA PHE A 56 3.24 8.06 0.68
C PHE A 56 3.88 7.96 -0.69
N VAL A 57 3.67 8.97 -1.53
CA VAL A 57 4.25 9.07 -2.86
C VAL A 57 5.31 10.17 -2.89
N LYS A 58 6.50 9.90 -3.41
CA LYS A 58 7.57 10.88 -3.52
C LYS A 58 7.08 12.03 -4.41
N ASN A 59 7.32 13.26 -3.98
CA ASN A 59 7.06 14.41 -4.83
C ASN A 59 7.99 14.33 -6.05
N LYS A 60 7.44 13.98 -7.22
CA LYS A 60 8.24 13.94 -8.46
C LYS A 60 8.80 15.33 -8.74
N THR A 61 10.12 15.44 -8.74
CA THR A 61 10.79 16.54 -9.43
C THR A 61 11.05 16.11 -10.87
N ASN A 62 11.13 17.05 -11.82
CA ASN A 62 11.34 16.74 -13.25
C ASN A 62 12.63 15.94 -13.57
N ARG A 63 13.48 15.68 -12.57
CA ARG A 63 14.73 14.89 -12.68
C ARG A 63 14.64 13.49 -12.06
N ASP A 64 13.52 13.12 -11.44
CA ASP A 64 13.39 11.85 -10.74
C ASP A 64 13.04 10.72 -11.73
N THR A 65 14.05 9.94 -12.11
CA THR A 65 13.90 8.68 -12.87
C THR A 65 13.55 7.48 -11.97
N ASN A 66 13.28 7.73 -10.69
CA ASN A 66 13.15 6.67 -9.69
C ASN A 66 11.92 5.77 -9.99
N PRO A 67 12.10 4.47 -10.22
CA PRO A 67 11.01 3.58 -10.61
C PRO A 67 9.99 3.31 -9.48
N HIS A 68 10.32 3.64 -8.21
CA HIS A 68 9.49 3.32 -7.05
C HIS A 68 9.10 4.61 -6.29
N PRO A 69 8.00 5.26 -6.69
CA PRO A 69 7.59 6.51 -6.05
C PRO A 69 6.84 6.27 -4.73
N TYR A 70 6.45 5.04 -4.39
CA TYR A 70 5.61 4.76 -3.22
C TYR A 70 6.39 4.20 -2.03
N ARG A 71 6.02 4.61 -0.82
CA ARG A 71 6.51 4.10 0.47
C ARG A 71 5.35 3.89 1.42
N VAL A 72 5.49 2.94 2.33
CA VAL A 72 4.53 2.72 3.42
C VAL A 72 5.13 3.24 4.73
N SER A 73 4.34 3.90 5.56
CA SER A 73 4.76 4.37 6.89
C SER A 73 3.55 4.65 7.78
N ARG A 74 3.73 4.59 9.10
CA ARG A 74 2.75 5.08 10.11
C ARG A 74 2.93 6.56 10.44
N GLU A 75 4.04 7.13 10.02
CA GLU A 75 4.44 8.52 10.25
C GLU A 75 4.60 9.26 8.91
N LYS A 76 4.52 10.59 8.94
CA LYS A 76 4.80 11.40 7.75
C LYS A 76 6.25 11.24 7.31
N ILE A 77 6.46 11.06 6.01
CA ILE A 77 7.80 10.97 5.43
C ILE A 77 8.15 12.31 4.78
N LYS A 78 9.29 12.89 5.16
CA LYS A 78 9.82 14.12 4.55
C LYS A 78 10.01 13.93 3.04
N ASP A 79 9.61 14.92 2.25
CA ASP A 79 9.66 14.93 0.77
C ASP A 79 8.70 13.96 0.05
N TYR A 80 7.77 13.36 0.81
CA TYR A 80 6.67 12.57 0.25
C TYR A 80 5.33 13.23 0.55
N LYS A 81 4.39 13.08 -0.39
CA LYS A 81 2.99 13.45 -0.24
C LYS A 81 2.19 12.23 0.23
N TYR A 82 1.25 12.46 1.14
CA TYR A 82 0.28 11.44 1.52
C TYR A 82 -0.53 11.00 0.30
N PHE A 83 -0.62 9.69 0.09
CA PHE A 83 -1.33 9.08 -1.03
C PHE A 83 -2.65 8.44 -0.62
N GLY A 84 -2.70 7.79 0.54
CA GLY A 84 -3.89 7.14 1.04
C GLY A 84 -3.60 6.21 2.22
N LYS A 85 -4.66 5.71 2.85
CA LYS A 85 -4.57 4.82 4.02
C LYS A 85 -4.48 3.37 3.57
N VAL A 86 -3.57 2.58 4.14
CA VAL A 86 -3.57 1.13 3.93
C VAL A 86 -4.82 0.54 4.57
N ALA A 87 -5.64 -0.09 3.74
CA ALA A 87 -6.91 -0.69 4.16
C ALA A 87 -6.79 -2.21 4.30
N MET A 88 -5.97 -2.85 3.49
CA MET A 88 -5.70 -4.30 3.55
C MET A 88 -4.29 -4.60 3.02
N VAL A 89 -3.65 -5.61 3.62
CA VAL A 89 -2.42 -6.23 3.12
C VAL A 89 -2.72 -7.71 2.94
N MET A 90 -2.68 -8.18 1.70
CA MET A 90 -2.87 -9.59 1.38
C MET A 90 -1.50 -10.24 1.19
N LYS A 91 -1.21 -11.20 2.07
CA LYS A 91 0.01 -11.99 2.01
C LYS A 91 -0.19 -13.22 1.17
N TYR A 92 0.72 -13.47 0.24
CA TYR A 92 0.77 -14.74 -0.48
C TYR A 92 1.68 -15.70 0.28
N TYR A 93 1.11 -16.77 0.79
CA TYR A 93 1.88 -17.86 1.38
C TYR A 93 1.93 -19.02 0.40
N GLY A 94 3.13 -19.42 -0.02
CA GLY A 94 3.32 -20.57 -0.93
C GLY A 94 2.81 -21.88 -0.34
N ASN A 95 2.76 -21.98 0.98
CA ASN A 95 2.03 -23.01 1.73
C ASN A 95 1.03 -22.31 2.66
N SER A 96 -0.23 -22.75 2.67
CA SER A 96 -1.23 -22.15 3.56
C SER A 96 -0.81 -22.35 5.02
N PRO A 97 -0.73 -21.27 5.83
CA PRO A 97 -0.44 -21.41 7.26
C PRO A 97 -1.61 -22.04 8.03
N LEU A 98 -2.77 -22.19 7.38
CA LEU A 98 -3.98 -22.77 7.97
C LEU A 98 -4.12 -24.27 7.68
N THR A 99 -3.26 -24.83 6.83
CA THR A 99 -3.17 -26.27 6.60
C THR A 99 -2.01 -26.81 7.43
N SER A 100 -2.27 -27.04 8.71
CA SER A 100 -1.41 -27.91 9.55
C SER A 100 -1.97 -29.33 9.53
#